data_AF-A0A495UIL9-F1
#
_entry.id   AF-A0A495UIL9-F1
#
_cell.length_a   1.000
_cell.length_b   1.000
_cell.length_c   1.000
_cell.angle_alpha   90.00
_cell.angle_beta   90.00
_cell.angle_gamma   90.00
#
_symmetry.space_group_name_H-M   'P 1'
#
loop_
_entity.id
_entity.type
_entity.pdbx_description
1 polymer ?
#
loop_
_entity_poly.entity_id
_entity_poly.type
_entity_poly.pdbx_seq_one_letter_code
_entity_poly.pdbx_strand_id
1 'polypeptide(L)'
;MSNPFSSDAFGGAGRGRGAGQGWPLNGIWEAMEQFGKQFEQKVGGGSTRVGRGDVRAAVLALLAEKPMHGYQIIREIEDRSGGSWKPSPGSVYPTLQLLADEGLILATESEGRKTYSLTEEGRDVAGADSDRTAPWEATGSRENLRTGALPKAGVDLAQAVAQVGRSGNPEQVKQAVDVLDEARRKIFSILAQG
;
A
#
# COMPACT_ATOMS: atom_id res chain seq x y z
N MET A 1 24.01 -39.48 -40.88
CA MET A 1 22.57 -39.11 -40.90
C MET A 1 21.77 -40.37 -41.18
N SER A 2 21.06 -40.89 -40.18
CA SER A 2 19.90 -41.79 -40.30
C SER A 2 19.36 -42.05 -38.90
N ASN A 3 18.26 -41.37 -38.54
CA ASN A 3 17.43 -41.74 -37.39
C ASN A 3 16.65 -43.02 -37.71
N PRO A 4 16.17 -43.71 -36.67
CA PRO A 4 14.75 -44.08 -36.71
C PRO A 4 13.98 -43.58 -35.48
N PHE A 5 12.76 -43.20 -35.80
CA PHE A 5 11.69 -42.68 -34.96
C PHE A 5 11.19 -43.66 -33.89
N SER A 6 10.71 -43.06 -32.80
CA SER A 6 9.77 -43.60 -31.82
C SER A 6 8.52 -44.22 -32.44
N SER A 7 7.98 -45.23 -31.76
CA SER A 7 6.56 -45.59 -31.84
C SER A 7 5.97 -45.64 -30.44
N ASP A 8 4.75 -45.11 -30.37
CA ASP A 8 3.89 -44.95 -29.21
C ASP A 8 3.64 -46.22 -28.39
N ALA A 9 3.38 -46.05 -27.09
CA ALA A 9 2.32 -46.80 -26.41
C ALA A 9 1.93 -46.09 -25.10
N PHE A 10 0.83 -45.33 -25.16
CA PHE A 10 0.02 -45.02 -23.98
C PHE A 10 -0.59 -46.31 -23.42
N GLY A 11 -0.49 -46.50 -22.12
CA GLY A 11 -1.22 -47.56 -21.42
C GLY A 11 -1.20 -47.40 -19.91
N GLY A 12 -2.38 -47.23 -19.33
CA GLY A 12 -2.64 -47.71 -17.98
C GLY A 12 -2.92 -46.65 -16.93
N ALA A 13 -4.18 -46.25 -16.82
CA ALA A 13 -4.72 -45.71 -15.57
C ALA A 13 -4.69 -46.80 -14.48
N GLY A 14 -4.13 -46.46 -13.31
CA GLY A 14 -4.15 -47.28 -12.11
C GLY A 14 -4.26 -46.39 -10.86
N ARG A 15 -5.34 -46.59 -10.10
CA ARG A 15 -5.69 -45.85 -8.87
C ARG A 15 -4.64 -46.02 -7.76
N GLY A 16 -4.54 -45.03 -6.87
CA GLY A 16 -3.96 -45.23 -5.54
C GLY A 16 -4.16 -44.02 -4.63
N ARG A 17 -5.15 -44.11 -3.74
CA ARG A 17 -5.42 -43.13 -2.66
C ARG A 17 -4.41 -43.39 -1.54
N GLY A 18 -3.65 -42.38 -1.11
CA GLY A 18 -2.77 -42.44 0.04
C GLY A 18 -2.87 -41.16 0.86
N ALA A 19 -3.64 -41.22 1.95
CA ALA A 19 -3.60 -40.22 3.01
C ALA A 19 -2.29 -40.38 3.81
N GLY A 20 -1.67 -39.26 4.20
CA GLY A 20 -0.59 -39.27 5.19
C GLY A 20 0.71 -38.64 4.72
N GLN A 21 0.72 -37.34 4.45
CA GLN A 21 1.94 -36.56 4.64
C GLN A 21 1.55 -35.17 5.13
N GLY A 22 1.70 -34.97 6.45
CA GLY A 22 1.59 -33.65 7.04
C GLY A 22 2.53 -32.71 6.32
N TRP A 23 2.01 -31.56 5.91
CA TRP A 23 2.81 -30.53 5.29
C TRP A 23 3.93 -30.16 6.28
N PRO A 24 5.22 -30.21 5.89
CA PRO A 24 6.30 -29.87 6.79
C PRO A 24 6.09 -28.42 7.26
N LEU A 25 6.17 -28.18 8.56
CA LEU A 25 5.95 -26.86 9.18
C LEU A 25 6.79 -25.75 8.50
N ASN A 26 7.95 -26.11 7.96
CA ASN A 26 8.83 -25.23 7.21
C ASN A 26 8.22 -24.76 5.87
N GLY A 27 7.50 -25.64 5.18
CA GLY A 27 6.82 -25.31 3.92
C GLY A 27 5.59 -24.44 4.12
N ILE A 28 4.94 -24.54 5.29
CA ILE A 28 3.85 -23.63 5.67
C ILE A 28 4.40 -22.23 5.97
N TRP A 29 5.58 -22.14 6.60
CA TRP A 29 6.25 -20.86 6.88
C TRP A 29 6.74 -20.17 5.60
N GLU A 30 7.38 -20.90 4.67
CA GLU A 30 7.76 -20.36 3.36
C GLU A 30 6.54 -19.96 2.52
N ALA A 31 5.46 -20.75 2.56
CA ALA A 31 4.21 -20.38 1.91
C ALA A 31 3.61 -19.12 2.53
N MET A 32 3.63 -18.96 3.86
CA MET A 32 3.20 -17.74 4.55
C MET A 32 4.09 -16.53 4.27
N GLU A 33 5.41 -16.69 4.16
CA GLU A 33 6.31 -15.60 3.77
C GLU A 33 6.12 -15.17 2.32
N GLN A 34 5.88 -16.12 1.40
CA GLN A 34 5.55 -15.81 0.01
C GLN A 34 4.18 -15.13 -0.10
N PHE A 35 3.19 -15.62 0.65
CA PHE A 35 1.87 -14.99 0.75
C PHE A 35 1.94 -13.61 1.42
N GLY A 36 2.79 -13.46 2.43
CA GLY A 36 3.08 -12.21 3.13
C GLY A 36 3.77 -11.18 2.23
N LYS A 37 4.74 -11.60 1.40
CA LYS A 37 5.38 -10.75 0.38
C LYS A 37 4.42 -10.36 -0.74
N GLN A 38 3.54 -11.26 -1.17
CA GLN A 38 2.46 -10.94 -2.11
C GLN A 38 1.40 -10.02 -1.49
N PHE A 39 1.12 -10.17 -0.19
CA PHE A 39 0.22 -9.31 0.57
C PHE A 39 0.85 -7.94 0.82
N GLU A 40 2.13 -7.84 1.17
CA GLU A 40 2.90 -6.58 1.22
C GLU A 40 2.94 -5.88 -0.13
N GLN A 41 3.14 -6.61 -1.24
CA GLN A 41 3.05 -6.02 -2.58
C GLN A 41 1.63 -5.53 -2.93
N LYS A 42 0.57 -6.15 -2.39
CA LYS A 42 -0.82 -5.75 -2.61
C LYS A 42 -1.35 -4.70 -1.65
N VAL A 43 -0.82 -4.64 -0.42
CA VAL A 43 -1.24 -3.73 0.65
C VAL A 43 -0.33 -2.51 0.72
N GLY A 44 0.97 -2.66 0.46
CA GLY A 44 1.90 -1.56 0.16
C GLY A 44 1.80 -1.03 -1.28
N GLY A 45 1.00 -1.70 -2.12
CA GLY A 45 0.61 -1.25 -3.47
C GLY A 45 -0.77 -0.60 -3.52
N GLY A 46 -1.35 -0.28 -2.36
CA GLY A 46 -2.65 0.41 -2.21
C GLY A 46 -2.55 1.93 -2.31
N SER A 47 -1.52 2.47 -2.96
CA SER A 47 -1.66 3.80 -3.56
C SER A 47 -2.75 3.64 -4.62
N THR A 48 -3.97 4.10 -4.35
CA THR A 48 -4.82 4.69 -5.38
C THR A 48 -3.88 5.36 -6.36
N ARG A 49 -3.94 5.06 -7.66
CA ARG A 49 -3.07 5.70 -8.66
C ARG A 49 -3.39 7.20 -8.61
N VAL A 50 -2.72 7.90 -7.70
CA VAL A 50 -2.82 9.32 -7.48
C VAL A 50 -2.28 9.94 -8.76
N GLY A 51 -3.15 10.63 -9.47
CA GLY A 51 -2.82 11.19 -10.76
C GLY A 51 -1.84 12.35 -10.58
N ARG A 52 -1.17 12.73 -11.67
CA ARG A 52 -0.36 13.97 -11.71
C ARG A 52 -1.18 15.19 -11.24
N GLY A 53 -2.50 15.19 -11.47
CA GLY A 53 -3.41 16.26 -11.04
C GLY A 53 -3.49 16.43 -9.52
N ASP A 54 -3.46 15.34 -8.76
CA ASP A 54 -3.56 15.40 -7.30
C ASP A 54 -2.27 15.96 -6.67
N VAL A 55 -1.11 15.59 -7.24
CA VAL A 55 0.20 16.14 -6.82
C VAL A 55 0.27 17.64 -7.09
N ARG A 56 -0.22 18.10 -8.25
CA ARG A 56 -0.25 19.52 -8.60
C ARG A 56 -1.07 20.33 -7.59
N ALA A 57 -2.30 19.88 -7.32
CA ALA A 57 -3.20 20.55 -6.38
C ALA A 57 -2.60 20.58 -4.96
N ALA A 58 -1.97 19.49 -4.51
CA ALA A 58 -1.34 19.44 -3.20
C ALA A 58 -0.13 20.38 -3.08
N VAL A 59 0.69 20.48 -4.12
CA VAL A 59 1.81 21.44 -4.16
C VAL A 59 1.30 22.87 -4.04
N LEU A 60 0.28 23.25 -4.84
CA LEU A 60 -0.27 24.60 -4.81
C LEU A 60 -0.89 24.93 -3.44
N ALA A 61 -1.65 24.00 -2.86
CA ALA A 61 -2.25 24.17 -1.54
C ALA A 61 -1.21 24.38 -0.44
N LEU A 62 -0.12 23.59 -0.43
CA LEU A 62 0.95 23.77 0.56
C LEU A 62 1.73 25.07 0.37
N LEU A 63 2.02 25.45 -0.88
CA LEU A 63 2.76 26.68 -1.18
C LEU A 63 1.92 27.95 -0.94
N ALA A 64 0.58 27.83 -0.92
CA ALA A 64 -0.31 28.91 -0.49
C ALA A 64 -0.14 29.25 1.00
N GLU A 65 0.26 28.27 1.82
CA GLU A 65 0.50 28.49 3.25
C GLU A 65 1.88 29.11 3.51
N LYS A 66 2.93 28.58 2.88
CA LYS A 66 4.30 29.06 3.03
C LYS A 66 5.23 28.54 1.94
N PRO A 67 6.35 29.23 1.64
CA PRO A 67 7.42 28.68 0.83
C PRO A 67 7.99 27.39 1.42
N MET A 68 8.29 26.41 0.57
CA MET A 68 8.79 25.09 1.01
C MET A 68 9.85 24.52 0.06
N HIS A 69 10.69 23.64 0.59
CA HIS A 69 11.55 22.77 -0.22
C HIS A 69 10.79 21.57 -0.77
N GLY A 70 11.24 21.01 -1.90
CA GLY A 70 10.58 19.85 -2.52
C GLY A 70 10.42 18.63 -1.59
N TYR A 71 11.39 18.37 -0.72
CA TYR A 71 11.28 17.28 0.26
C TYR A 71 10.33 17.60 1.41
N GLN A 72 10.22 18.88 1.81
CA GLN A 72 9.24 19.30 2.81
C GLN A 72 7.82 19.12 2.27
N ILE A 73 7.59 19.43 1.00
CA ILE A 73 6.31 19.19 0.32
C ILE A 73 5.93 17.70 0.40
N ILE A 74 6.86 16.78 0.07
CA ILE A 74 6.61 15.34 0.16
C ILE A 74 6.20 14.93 1.59
N ARG A 75 6.93 15.42 2.60
CA ARG A 75 6.65 15.10 4.01
C ARG A 75 5.32 15.67 4.49
N GLU A 76 5.02 16.91 4.18
CA GLU A 76 3.75 17.54 4.56
C GLU A 76 2.54 16.81 3.94
N ILE A 77 2.66 16.30 2.70
CA ILE A 77 1.60 15.49 2.08
C ILE A 77 1.43 14.14 2.82
N GLU A 78 2.54 13.47 3.15
CA GLU A 78 2.52 12.23 3.93
C GLU A 78 1.91 12.44 5.33
N ASP A 79 2.34 13.49 6.04
CA ASP A 79 1.90 13.77 7.39
C ASP A 79 0.41 14.13 7.43
N ARG A 80 -0.07 15.01 6.52
CA ARG A 80 -1.47 15.43 6.46
C ARG A 80 -2.42 14.36 5.95
N SER A 81 -1.92 13.43 5.15
CA SER A 81 -2.69 12.26 4.72
C SER A 81 -2.71 11.15 5.78
N GLY A 82 -2.05 11.33 6.94
CA GLY A 82 -1.92 10.29 7.96
C GLY A 82 -1.15 9.06 7.47
N GLY A 83 -0.22 9.26 6.52
CA GLY A 83 0.56 8.21 5.88
C GLY A 83 -0.17 7.47 4.75
N SER A 84 -1.43 7.80 4.46
CA SER A 84 -2.19 7.15 3.37
C SER A 84 -1.67 7.52 1.98
N TRP A 85 -0.98 8.66 1.84
CA TRP A 85 -0.41 9.11 0.57
C TRP A 85 0.96 9.76 0.76
N LYS A 86 1.98 9.13 0.16
CA LYS A 86 3.33 9.69 0.05
C LYS A 86 3.73 9.82 -1.42
N PRO A 87 3.73 11.02 -2.02
CA PRO A 87 4.14 11.19 -3.40
C PRO A 87 5.64 10.92 -3.55
N SER A 88 6.04 10.27 -4.64
CA SER A 88 7.44 9.98 -4.90
C SER A 88 8.19 11.25 -5.35
N PRO A 89 9.50 11.35 -5.11
CA PRO A 89 10.34 12.39 -5.72
C PRO A 89 10.13 12.52 -7.25
N GLY A 90 10.02 11.38 -7.94
CA GLY A 90 9.80 11.34 -9.39
C GLY A 90 8.43 11.86 -9.84
N SER A 91 7.48 12.08 -8.93
CA SER A 91 6.21 12.75 -9.20
C SER A 91 6.23 14.24 -8.81
N VAL A 92 6.88 14.58 -7.69
CA VAL A 92 6.89 15.95 -7.16
C VAL A 92 7.81 16.86 -7.97
N TYR A 93 9.06 16.46 -8.22
CA TYR A 93 10.02 17.35 -8.89
C TYR A 93 9.64 17.71 -10.33
N PRO A 94 9.15 16.76 -11.17
CA PRO A 94 8.62 17.14 -12.48
C PRO A 94 7.38 18.03 -12.41
N THR A 95 6.55 17.89 -11.37
CA THR A 95 5.37 18.76 -11.17
C THR A 95 5.79 20.16 -10.73
N LEU A 96 6.80 20.29 -9.88
CA LEU A 96 7.39 21.59 -9.52
C LEU A 96 8.00 22.28 -10.74
N GLN A 97 8.68 21.53 -11.61
CA GLN A 97 9.20 22.08 -12.86
C GLN A 97 8.05 22.58 -13.75
N LEU A 98 7.01 21.75 -13.95
CA LEU A 98 5.84 22.13 -14.73
C LEU A 98 5.17 23.41 -14.19
N LEU A 99 4.97 23.50 -12.87
CA LEU A 99 4.37 24.67 -12.25
C LEU A 99 5.24 25.93 -12.38
N ALA A 100 6.57 25.77 -12.40
CA ALA A 100 7.49 26.86 -12.64
C ALA A 100 7.45 27.31 -14.12
N ASP A 101 7.38 26.34 -15.05
CA ASP A 101 7.24 26.60 -16.49
C ASP A 101 5.89 27.27 -16.81
N GLU A 102 4.83 26.93 -16.07
CA GLU A 102 3.51 27.59 -16.12
C GLU A 102 3.52 29.00 -15.47
N GLY A 103 4.60 29.40 -14.80
CA GLY A 103 4.71 30.69 -14.10
C GLY A 103 3.90 30.77 -12.80
N LEU A 104 3.43 29.65 -12.26
CA LEU A 104 2.63 29.61 -11.03
C LEU A 104 3.49 29.56 -9.76
N ILE A 105 4.74 29.12 -9.88
CA ILE A 105 5.70 29.12 -8.78
C ILE A 105 7.02 29.72 -9.20
N LEU A 106 7.71 30.32 -8.24
CA LEU A 106 9.10 30.74 -8.35
C LEU A 106 9.99 29.78 -7.56
N ALA A 107 11.14 29.44 -8.13
CA ALA A 107 12.18 28.68 -7.45
C ALA A 107 13.37 29.59 -7.13
N THR A 108 13.64 29.80 -5.85
CA THR A 108 14.79 30.57 -5.38
C THR A 108 15.83 29.61 -4.82
N GLU A 109 17.08 29.76 -5.23
CA GLU A 109 18.19 28.94 -4.73
C GLU A 109 19.00 29.71 -3.69
N SER A 110 19.19 29.11 -2.52
CA SER A 110 20.04 29.63 -1.45
C SER A 110 20.81 28.47 -0.83
N GLU A 111 22.12 28.63 -0.64
CA GLU A 111 23.00 27.60 -0.06
C GLU A 111 22.87 26.23 -0.75
N GLY A 112 22.70 26.20 -2.07
CA GLY A 112 22.53 24.97 -2.86
C GLY A 112 21.20 24.25 -2.66
N ARG A 113 20.21 24.91 -2.03
CA ARG A 113 18.86 24.36 -1.82
C ARG A 113 17.82 25.25 -2.49
N LYS A 114 16.92 24.62 -3.27
CA LYS A 114 15.79 25.28 -3.91
C LYS A 114 14.60 25.39 -2.96
N THR A 115 14.09 26.59 -2.81
CA THR A 115 12.83 26.90 -2.12
C THR A 115 11.81 27.34 -3.17
N TYR A 116 10.61 26.80 -3.10
CA TYR A 116 9.52 27.12 -4.00
C TYR A 116 8.50 28.01 -3.29
N SER A 117 7.97 29.00 -4.00
CA SER A 117 6.91 29.90 -3.53
C SER A 117 5.91 30.18 -4.65
N LEU A 118 4.64 30.41 -4.33
CA LEU A 118 3.67 30.86 -5.33
C LEU A 118 4.05 32.23 -5.90
N THR A 119 3.75 32.44 -7.19
CA THR A 119 3.63 33.77 -7.80
C THR A 119 2.27 34.37 -7.47
N GLU A 120 2.00 35.58 -7.96
CA GLU A 120 0.67 36.17 -7.80
C GLU A 120 -0.39 35.38 -8.57
N GLU A 121 -0.07 34.99 -9.80
CA GLU A 121 -0.90 34.11 -10.63
C GLU A 121 -1.09 32.74 -9.97
N GLY A 122 -0.04 32.21 -9.34
CA GLY A 122 -0.12 30.97 -8.55
C GLY A 122 -1.06 31.08 -7.35
N ARG A 123 -1.10 32.24 -6.69
CA ARG A 123 -2.03 32.51 -5.57
C ARG A 123 -3.47 32.62 -6.04
N ASP A 124 -3.73 33.25 -7.17
CA ASP A 124 -5.07 33.30 -7.76
C ASP A 124 -5.58 31.90 -8.10
N VAL A 125 -4.73 31.05 -8.70
CA VAL A 125 -5.08 29.65 -9.01
C VAL A 125 -5.32 28.84 -7.73
N ALA A 126 -4.46 28.99 -6.72
CA ALA A 126 -4.65 28.29 -5.44
C ALA A 126 -5.91 28.78 -4.70
N GLY A 127 -6.21 30.07 -4.77
CA GLY A 127 -7.39 30.68 -4.16
C GLY A 127 -8.69 30.32 -4.87
N ALA A 128 -8.70 30.21 -6.20
CA ALA A 128 -9.85 29.73 -6.97
C ALA A 128 -10.23 28.29 -6.64
N ASP A 129 -9.25 27.50 -6.16
CA ASP A 129 -9.43 26.13 -5.70
C ASP A 129 -9.62 26.00 -4.17
N SER A 130 -9.70 27.11 -3.43
CA SER A 130 -9.80 27.10 -1.96
C SER A 130 -11.08 26.43 -1.42
N ASP A 131 -12.15 26.41 -2.22
CA ASP A 131 -13.39 25.70 -1.90
C ASP A 131 -13.31 24.18 -2.15
N ARG A 132 -12.24 23.69 -2.80
CA ARG A 132 -12.01 22.25 -2.99
C ARG A 132 -11.32 21.67 -1.76
N THR A 133 -11.87 20.56 -1.27
CA THR A 133 -11.25 19.71 -0.26
C THR A 133 -9.80 19.41 -0.65
N ALA A 134 -8.88 19.58 0.30
CA ALA A 134 -7.45 19.39 0.02
C ALA A 134 -7.20 17.95 -0.47
N PRO A 135 -6.27 17.72 -1.42
CA PRO A 135 -6.12 16.39 -2.04
C PRO A 135 -5.79 15.27 -1.04
N TRP A 136 -5.12 15.59 0.07
CA TRP A 136 -4.82 14.64 1.16
C TRP A 136 -6.02 14.35 2.08
N GLU A 137 -7.11 15.13 2.02
CA GLU A 137 -8.36 14.88 2.75
C GLU A 137 -9.33 14.02 1.94
N ALA A 138 -9.28 14.11 0.61
CA ALA A 138 -10.10 13.31 -0.30
C ALA A 138 -9.76 11.81 -0.21
N THR A 139 -8.47 11.47 -0.04
CA THR A 139 -8.00 10.12 0.29
C THR A 139 -8.39 9.69 1.72
N GLY A 140 -8.51 10.63 2.65
CA GLY A 140 -8.83 10.33 4.05
C GLY A 140 -10.31 10.06 4.35
N SER A 141 -11.25 10.68 3.62
CA SER A 141 -12.62 10.84 4.13
C SER A 141 -13.61 9.72 3.77
N ARG A 142 -13.33 8.90 2.76
CA ARG A 142 -14.17 7.73 2.40
C ARG A 142 -13.48 6.39 2.57
N GLU A 143 -12.15 6.39 2.66
CA GLU A 143 -11.32 5.19 2.53
C GLU A 143 -10.68 4.75 3.87
N ASN A 144 -10.46 5.67 4.82
CA ASN A 144 -9.86 5.35 6.13
C ASN A 144 -10.65 4.33 6.97
N LEU A 145 -11.98 4.22 6.78
CA LEU A 145 -12.80 3.21 7.42
C LEU A 145 -12.70 1.82 6.77
N ARG A 146 -12.19 1.70 5.53
CA ARG A 146 -12.21 0.44 4.77
C ARG A 146 -10.86 -0.08 4.28
N THR A 147 -9.90 0.78 3.94
CA THR A 147 -8.66 0.32 3.29
C THR A 147 -7.46 0.25 4.22
N GLY A 148 -7.45 0.96 5.35
CA GLY A 148 -6.34 0.91 6.32
C GLY A 148 -6.58 0.02 7.55
N ALA A 149 -7.79 0.07 8.12
CA ALA A 149 -8.08 -0.58 9.39
C ALA A 149 -8.09 -2.12 9.30
N LEU A 150 -8.70 -2.68 8.26
CA LEU A 150 -8.80 -4.13 8.10
C LEU A 150 -7.44 -4.78 7.75
N PRO A 151 -6.64 -4.25 6.81
CA PRO A 151 -5.30 -4.80 6.58
C PRO A 151 -4.37 -4.67 7.79
N LYS A 152 -4.40 -3.53 8.51
CA LYS A 152 -3.63 -3.34 9.74
C LYS A 152 -4.02 -4.36 10.82
N ALA A 153 -5.31 -4.51 11.08
CA ALA A 153 -5.81 -5.51 12.04
C ALA A 153 -5.41 -6.94 11.63
N GLY A 154 -5.37 -7.24 10.33
CA GLY A 154 -4.88 -8.51 9.80
C GLY A 154 -3.38 -8.73 10.06
N VAL A 155 -2.55 -7.70 9.87
CA VAL A 155 -1.10 -7.75 10.15
C VAL A 155 -0.84 -7.94 11.65
N ASP A 156 -1.51 -7.18 12.50
CA ASP A 156 -1.37 -7.26 13.96
C ASP A 156 -1.77 -8.67 14.45
N LEU A 157 -2.86 -9.23 13.92
CA LEU A 157 -3.28 -10.61 14.21
C LEU A 157 -2.25 -11.64 13.76
N ALA A 158 -1.71 -11.51 12.54
CA ALA A 158 -0.69 -12.42 12.02
C ALA A 158 0.60 -12.39 12.87
N GLN A 159 1.02 -11.21 13.34
CA GLN A 159 2.16 -11.06 14.24
C GLN A 159 1.95 -11.78 15.57
N ALA A 160 0.75 -11.65 16.17
CA ALA A 160 0.39 -12.34 17.40
C ALA A 160 0.41 -13.87 17.23
N VAL A 161 -0.14 -14.39 16.12
CA VAL A 161 -0.10 -15.83 15.81
C VAL A 161 1.32 -16.32 15.61
N ALA A 162 2.16 -15.57 14.89
CA ALA A 162 3.57 -15.90 14.70
C ALA A 162 4.37 -15.88 16.02
N GLN A 163 3.98 -15.05 16.98
CA GLN A 163 4.57 -15.04 18.32
C GLN A 163 4.20 -16.32 19.08
N VAL A 164 2.93 -16.75 19.04
CA VAL A 164 2.50 -18.02 19.65
C VAL A 164 3.21 -19.21 19.01
N GLY A 165 3.40 -19.22 17.69
CA GLY A 165 4.14 -20.29 17.02
C GLY A 165 5.63 -20.35 17.39
N ARG A 166 6.26 -19.20 17.68
CA ARG A 166 7.70 -19.12 18.03
C ARG A 166 8.00 -19.46 19.48
N SER A 167 7.14 -19.05 20.42
CA SER A 167 7.45 -19.13 21.86
C SER A 167 6.30 -19.67 22.72
N GLY A 168 5.20 -20.11 22.12
CA GLY A 168 4.03 -20.63 22.84
C GLY A 168 4.23 -22.06 23.33
N ASN A 169 3.70 -22.35 24.51
CA ASN A 169 3.59 -23.73 25.02
C ASN A 169 2.38 -24.46 24.38
N PRO A 170 2.26 -25.80 24.52
CA PRO A 170 1.19 -26.56 23.88
C PRO A 170 -0.23 -26.09 24.21
N GLU A 171 -0.45 -25.61 25.44
CA GLU A 171 -1.75 -25.10 25.86
C GLU A 171 -2.06 -23.73 25.23
N GLN A 172 -1.05 -22.86 25.13
CA GLN A 172 -1.16 -21.56 24.47
C GLN A 172 -1.41 -21.70 22.96
N VAL A 173 -0.77 -22.68 22.31
CA VAL A 173 -1.00 -22.98 20.90
C VAL A 173 -2.45 -23.43 20.69
N LYS A 174 -2.94 -24.35 21.53
CA LYS A 174 -4.34 -24.82 21.47
C LYS A 174 -5.33 -23.68 21.69
N GLN A 175 -5.12 -22.85 22.70
CA GLN A 175 -5.97 -21.68 22.97
C GLN A 175 -5.98 -20.68 21.81
N ALA A 176 -4.82 -20.44 21.17
CA ALA A 176 -4.75 -19.55 20.02
C ALA A 176 -5.53 -20.10 18.81
N VAL A 177 -5.48 -21.42 18.58
CA VAL A 177 -6.28 -22.07 17.52
C VAL A 177 -7.78 -21.90 17.79
N ASP A 178 -8.23 -22.12 19.01
CA ASP A 178 -9.65 -21.95 19.38
C ASP A 178 -10.14 -20.51 19.12
N VAL A 179 -9.33 -19.51 19.48
CA VAL A 179 -9.63 -18.09 19.24
C VAL A 179 -9.68 -17.76 17.75
N LEU A 180 -8.75 -18.30 16.95
CA LEU A 180 -8.74 -18.07 15.50
C LEU A 180 -9.96 -18.67 14.81
N ASP A 181 -10.37 -19.88 15.23
CA ASP A 181 -11.58 -20.52 14.72
C ASP A 181 -12.84 -19.73 15.05
N GLU A 182 -12.94 -19.19 16.26
CA GLU A 182 -14.03 -18.30 16.65
C GLU A 182 -14.04 -17.01 15.82
N ALA A 183 -12.89 -16.36 15.68
CA ALA A 183 -12.74 -15.14 14.89
C ALA A 183 -13.13 -15.37 13.42
N ARG A 184 -12.67 -16.49 12.83
CA ARG A 184 -13.04 -16.89 11.46
C ARG A 184 -14.55 -16.99 11.31
N ARG A 185 -15.24 -17.70 12.21
CA ARG A 185 -16.71 -17.86 12.15
C ARG A 185 -17.42 -16.51 12.23
N LYS A 186 -17.00 -15.63 13.15
CA LYS A 186 -17.56 -14.28 13.29
C LYS A 186 -17.38 -13.45 12.02
N ILE A 187 -16.20 -13.47 11.40
CA ILE A 187 -15.93 -12.74 10.15
C ILE A 187 -16.82 -13.25 9.02
N PHE A 188 -16.95 -14.57 8.86
CA PHE A 188 -17.84 -15.14 7.84
C PHE A 188 -19.32 -14.83 8.10
N SER A 189 -19.76 -14.73 9.37
CA SER A 189 -21.14 -14.35 9.67
C SER A 189 -21.47 -12.91 9.27
N ILE A 190 -20.49 -11.99 9.25
CA ILE A 190 -20.68 -10.62 8.76
C ILE A 190 -21.04 -10.61 7.27
N LEU A 191 -20.41 -11.49 6.47
CA LEU A 191 -20.69 -11.61 5.04
C LEU A 191 -22.04 -12.27 4.74
N ALA A 192 -22.61 -13.00 5.69
CA ALA A 192 -23.90 -13.68 5.54
C ALA A 192 -25.11 -12.81 5.94
N GLN A 193 -24.88 -11.64 6.55
CA GLN A 193 -25.91 -10.70 7.02
C GLN A 193 -26.09 -9.49 6.09
N GLY A 194 -25.31 -9.40 5.00
CA GLY A 194 -25.30 -8.31 4.03
C GLY A 194 -25.92 -8.68 2.69
#